data_AF-A0A9D3UMM1-F1
#
_entry.id   AF-A0A9D3UMM1-F1
#
_cell.length_a   1.000
_cell.length_b   1.000
_cell.length_c   1.000
_cell.angle_alpha   90.00
_cell.angle_beta   90.00
_cell.angle_gamma   90.00
#
_symmetry.space_group_name_H-M   'P 1'
#
loop_
_entity.id
_entity.type
_entity.pdbx_description
1 polymer ?
#
loop_
_entity_poly.entity_id
_entity_poly.type
_entity_poly.pdbx_seq_one_letter_code
_entity_poly.pdbx_strand_id
1 'polypeptide(L)'
;MELHSLKDSFDHVAKKRKVSYSKTHEVTDLIVQEINKAIKVMQSSTLEYKSELAELKKKLQEVSPLNQLEGVQKELNIALIKYPKALEKVFNPDISKAYRNIEFDSLIVNQIIASHFYRQGLFEVGDCFITEAQDAEAAVAMRSLFHELYQMLEAMKSRNLEPALKWAAANSNKLKENGSDLQLRIHHLQFVKILQKGSRDEALKYARTNFASFAGNHMAEIQKLMGCLLYSDRLHESPYAHLLSPTNWDTVTNELTRQFCNLLGQSYESPLSATIAAGIQGLPPLLKFMTVMAGKKHEWQSMKQLPVPVELDKEFQFHSVFVCPVTKEQSTDDNPPMLMSCGHVLCKQSINKMSKNGSKTFKCPYCPTDIDSTQCRQLIF
;
A
#
# COMPACT_ATOMS: atom_id res chain seq x y z
N MET A 1 -5.01 4.42 -13.30
CA MET A 1 -5.34 5.87 -13.31
C MET A 1 -4.08 6.62 -13.72
N GLU A 2 -4.05 7.33 -14.85
CA GLU A 2 -2.83 7.93 -15.42
C GLU A 2 -2.38 9.17 -14.64
N LEU A 3 -1.83 8.96 -13.44
CA LEU A 3 -1.31 10.01 -12.55
C LEU A 3 -0.09 10.75 -13.14
N HIS A 4 0.57 10.18 -14.15
CA HIS A 4 1.68 10.82 -14.85
C HIS A 4 1.28 12.14 -15.51
N SER A 5 0.15 12.17 -16.22
CA SER A 5 -0.37 13.39 -16.87
C SER A 5 -0.69 14.51 -15.86
N LEU A 6 -1.15 14.12 -14.67
CA LEU A 6 -1.48 15.03 -13.58
C LEU A 6 -0.21 15.59 -12.93
N LYS A 7 0.79 14.72 -12.72
CA LYS A 7 2.11 15.10 -12.23
C LYS A 7 2.80 16.08 -13.19
N ASP A 8 2.77 15.82 -14.48
CA ASP A 8 3.34 16.73 -15.50
C ASP A 8 2.65 18.10 -15.48
N SER A 9 1.33 18.11 -15.31
CA SER A 9 0.54 19.34 -15.19
C SER A 9 0.88 20.11 -13.91
N PHE A 10 1.10 19.42 -12.78
CA PHE A 10 1.56 20.01 -11.53
C PHE A 10 2.98 20.58 -11.67
N ASP A 11 3.91 19.80 -12.22
CA ASP A 11 5.30 20.19 -12.44
C ASP A 11 5.39 21.40 -13.37
N HIS A 12 4.50 21.49 -14.36
CA HIS A 12 4.36 22.67 -15.21
C HIS A 12 3.97 23.92 -14.40
N VAL A 13 2.98 23.81 -13.50
CA VAL A 13 2.56 24.91 -12.60
C VAL A 13 3.71 25.30 -11.67
N ALA A 14 4.40 24.33 -11.06
CA ALA A 14 5.54 24.56 -10.18
C ALA A 14 6.69 25.30 -10.90
N LYS A 15 6.99 24.88 -12.14
CA LYS A 15 8.00 25.54 -12.99
C LYS A 15 7.60 26.97 -13.32
N LYS A 16 6.35 27.22 -13.75
CA LYS A 16 5.87 28.58 -14.05
C LYS A 16 5.84 29.47 -12.82
N ARG A 17 5.50 28.94 -11.65
CA ARG A 17 5.58 29.66 -10.37
C ARG A 17 7.02 30.06 -10.03
N LYS A 18 7.98 29.15 -10.20
CA LYS A 18 9.41 29.43 -9.96
C LYS A 18 9.93 30.52 -10.90
N VAL A 19 9.57 30.47 -12.19
CA VAL A 19 9.94 31.50 -13.17
C VAL A 19 9.32 32.85 -12.82
N SER A 20 8.03 32.89 -12.47
CA SER A 20 7.36 34.11 -12.02
C SER A 20 8.04 34.74 -10.80
N TYR A 21 8.33 33.93 -9.78
CA TYR A 21 9.02 34.38 -8.58
C TYR A 21 10.43 34.91 -8.87
N SER A 22 11.22 34.17 -9.65
CA SER A 22 12.58 34.59 -10.04
C SER A 22 12.56 35.88 -10.83
N LYS A 23 11.62 36.04 -11.78
CA LYS A 23 11.54 37.25 -12.59
C LYS A 23 11.04 38.45 -11.78
N THR A 24 10.13 38.21 -10.82
CA THR A 24 9.66 39.24 -9.91
C THR A 24 10.81 39.79 -9.08
N HIS A 25 11.62 38.91 -8.47
CA HIS A 25 12.82 39.30 -7.74
C HIS A 25 13.82 40.08 -8.62
N GLU A 26 14.15 39.57 -9.81
CA GLU A 26 15.07 40.25 -10.73
C GLU A 26 14.60 41.67 -11.08
N VAL A 27 13.31 41.85 -11.38
CA VAL A 27 12.73 43.15 -11.71
C VAL A 27 12.71 44.07 -10.48
N THR A 28 12.37 43.54 -9.30
CA THR A 28 12.41 44.31 -8.04
C THR A 28 13.82 44.76 -7.71
N ASP A 29 14.82 43.89 -7.85
CA ASP A 29 16.23 44.22 -7.61
C ASP A 29 16.73 45.30 -8.56
N LEU A 30 16.36 45.24 -9.85
CA LEU A 30 16.69 46.29 -10.81
C LEU A 30 16.09 47.64 -10.42
N ILE A 31 14.82 47.67 -10.00
CA ILE A 31 14.16 48.90 -9.51
C ILE A 31 14.90 49.45 -8.29
N VAL A 32 15.21 48.59 -7.31
CA VAL A 32 15.92 48.97 -6.09
C VAL A 32 17.32 49.49 -6.41
N GLN A 33 18.03 48.87 -7.35
CA GLN A 33 19.35 49.33 -7.79
C GLN A 33 19.30 50.71 -8.44
N GLU A 34 18.36 50.96 -9.35
CA GLU A 34 18.23 52.27 -9.99
C GLU A 34 17.81 53.38 -9.00
N ILE A 35 16.91 53.07 -8.06
CA ILE A 35 16.57 54.01 -6.97
C ILE A 35 17.79 54.31 -6.10
N ASN A 36 18.55 53.29 -5.69
CA ASN A 36 19.75 53.48 -4.87
C ASN A 36 20.86 54.26 -5.60
N LYS A 37 21.01 54.07 -6.93
CA LYS A 37 21.92 54.87 -7.75
C LYS A 37 21.51 56.34 -7.75
N ALA A 38 20.23 56.62 -8.00
CA ALA A 38 19.72 58.00 -7.97
C ALA A 38 19.91 58.65 -6.59
N ILE A 39 19.64 57.92 -5.49
CA ILE A 39 19.86 58.42 -4.11
C ILE A 39 21.33 58.81 -3.90
N LYS A 40 22.28 57.96 -4.31
CA LYS A 40 23.72 58.24 -4.16
C LYS A 40 24.15 59.50 -4.92
N VAL A 41 23.65 59.66 -6.15
CA VAL A 41 23.97 60.84 -6.97
C VAL A 41 23.39 62.10 -6.31
N MET A 42 22.13 62.07 -5.87
CA MET A 42 21.47 63.18 -5.18
C MET A 42 22.13 63.55 -3.83
N GLN A 43 22.79 62.61 -3.15
CA GLN A 43 23.55 62.89 -1.93
C GLN A 43 24.92 63.54 -2.22
N SER A 44 25.47 63.33 -3.41
CA SER A 44 26.79 63.82 -3.82
C SER A 44 26.77 65.17 -4.55
N SER A 45 25.61 65.59 -5.09
CA SER A 45 25.45 66.83 -5.86
C SER A 45 24.39 67.74 -5.23
N THR A 46 24.71 69.01 -5.03
CA THR A 46 23.87 69.95 -4.27
C THR A 46 22.84 70.74 -5.10
N LEU A 47 22.78 70.61 -6.44
CA LEU A 47 22.08 71.63 -7.26
C LEU A 47 21.15 71.17 -8.40
N GLU A 48 21.03 69.87 -8.76
CA GLU A 48 20.15 69.46 -9.89
C GLU A 48 19.27 68.21 -9.65
N TYR A 49 18.47 68.21 -8.57
CA TYR A 49 17.54 67.11 -8.26
C TYR A 49 16.50 66.79 -9.35
N LYS A 50 16.09 67.79 -10.14
CA LYS A 50 15.11 67.61 -11.23
C LYS A 50 15.65 66.79 -12.40
N SER A 51 16.92 66.97 -12.75
CA SER A 51 17.58 66.24 -13.84
C SER A 51 17.68 64.75 -13.49
N GLU A 52 18.15 64.46 -12.27
CA GLU A 52 18.33 63.09 -11.78
C GLU A 52 17.01 62.31 -11.65
N LEU A 53 15.94 62.96 -11.21
CA LEU A 53 14.59 62.36 -11.16
C LEU A 53 14.02 62.10 -12.56
N ALA A 54 14.32 62.95 -13.54
CA ALA A 54 13.91 62.73 -14.92
C ALA A 54 14.66 61.55 -15.54
N GLU A 55 15.95 61.39 -15.22
CA GLU A 55 16.76 60.27 -15.66
C GLU A 55 16.33 58.95 -15.00
N LEU A 56 16.05 58.94 -13.69
CA LEU A 56 15.47 57.79 -13.00
C LEU A 56 14.14 57.37 -13.64
N LYS A 57 13.25 58.33 -13.92
CA LYS A 57 11.98 58.05 -14.60
C LYS A 57 12.19 57.43 -15.97
N LYS A 58 13.14 57.93 -16.76
CA LYS A 58 13.48 57.37 -18.08
C LYS A 58 13.98 55.93 -17.95
N LYS A 59 14.90 55.66 -17.04
CA LYS A 59 15.44 54.31 -16.81
C LYS A 59 14.37 53.33 -16.33
N LEU A 60 13.47 53.74 -15.42
CA LEU A 60 12.35 52.90 -14.99
C LEU A 60 11.35 52.63 -16.12
N GLN A 61 11.15 53.59 -17.04
CA GLN A 61 10.35 53.38 -18.25
C GLN A 61 11.02 52.40 -19.22
N GLU A 62 12.34 52.46 -19.39
CA GLU A 62 13.11 51.51 -20.21
C GLU A 62 13.08 50.08 -19.67
N VAL A 63 13.19 49.91 -18.34
CA VAL A 63 13.05 48.61 -17.68
C VAL A 63 11.64 48.05 -17.87
N SER A 64 10.62 48.90 -18.01
CA SER A 64 9.22 48.54 -18.21
C SER A 64 8.74 47.38 -17.28
N PRO A 65 8.85 47.52 -15.94
CA PRO A 65 8.60 46.45 -14.97
C PRO A 65 7.24 45.78 -15.14
N LEU A 66 6.20 46.59 -15.36
CA LEU A 66 4.82 46.12 -15.46
C LEU A 66 4.65 45.14 -16.63
N ASN A 67 5.17 45.46 -17.82
CA ASN A 67 5.08 44.57 -18.98
C ASN A 67 5.85 43.25 -18.75
N GLN A 68 7.01 43.31 -18.10
CA GLN A 68 7.79 42.09 -17.79
C GLN A 68 7.05 41.18 -16.81
N LEU A 69 6.45 41.76 -15.76
CA LEU A 69 5.70 41.00 -14.75
C LEU A 69 4.37 40.48 -15.30
N GLU A 70 3.66 41.26 -16.12
CA GLU A 70 2.36 40.89 -16.66
C GLU A 70 2.46 39.68 -17.60
N GLY A 71 3.51 39.59 -18.43
CA GLY A 71 3.74 38.43 -19.29
C GLY A 71 3.90 37.13 -18.50
N VAL A 72 4.76 37.15 -17.48
CA VAL A 72 5.02 35.95 -16.67
C VAL A 72 3.83 35.60 -15.77
N GLN A 73 3.10 36.61 -15.28
CA GLN A 73 1.87 36.41 -14.52
C GLN A 73 0.76 35.80 -15.38
N LYS A 74 0.61 36.24 -16.64
CA LYS A 74 -0.35 35.64 -17.59
C LYS A 74 -0.05 34.16 -17.82
N GLU A 75 1.21 33.79 -18.03
CA GLU A 75 1.61 32.39 -18.21
C GLU A 75 1.33 31.54 -16.96
N LEU A 76 1.62 32.06 -15.77
CA LEU A 76 1.30 31.39 -14.50
C LEU A 76 -0.21 31.20 -14.33
N ASN A 77 -1.02 32.22 -14.61
CA ASN A 77 -2.47 32.14 -14.52
C ASN A 77 -3.05 31.11 -15.49
N ILE A 78 -2.52 31.01 -16.71
CA ILE A 78 -2.92 29.97 -17.67
C ILE A 78 -2.65 28.57 -17.11
N ALA A 79 -1.48 28.35 -16.51
CA ALA A 79 -1.14 27.07 -15.88
C ALA A 79 -2.07 26.77 -14.68
N LEU A 80 -2.33 27.77 -13.83
CA LEU A 80 -3.23 27.66 -12.66
C LEU A 80 -4.69 27.41 -13.04
N ILE A 81 -5.15 27.86 -14.21
CA ILE A 81 -6.51 27.57 -14.71
C ILE A 81 -6.59 26.18 -15.34
N LYS A 82 -5.52 25.75 -16.04
CA LYS A 82 -5.50 24.44 -16.71
C LYS A 82 -5.39 23.27 -15.73
N TYR A 83 -4.64 23.42 -14.65
CA TYR A 83 -4.40 22.34 -13.69
C TYR A 83 -5.68 21.84 -12.99
N PRO A 84 -6.56 22.71 -12.43
CA PRO A 84 -7.86 22.29 -11.90
C PRO A 84 -8.73 21.56 -12.93
N LYS A 85 -8.73 22.01 -14.19
CA LYS A 85 -9.48 21.34 -15.27
C LYS A 85 -8.91 19.95 -15.58
N ALA A 86 -7.61 19.76 -15.46
CA ALA A 86 -6.99 18.44 -15.57
C ALA A 86 -7.35 17.56 -14.37
N LEU A 87 -7.36 18.12 -13.16
CA LEU A 87 -7.84 17.45 -11.94
C LEU A 87 -9.29 16.98 -12.08
N GLU A 88 -10.20 17.84 -12.52
CA GLU A 88 -11.63 17.51 -12.69
C GLU A 88 -11.88 16.38 -13.71
N LYS A 89 -11.02 16.26 -14.74
CA LYS A 89 -11.11 15.15 -15.70
C LYS A 89 -10.69 13.82 -15.09
N VAL A 90 -9.77 13.85 -14.13
CA VAL A 90 -9.18 12.65 -13.51
C VAL A 90 -9.97 12.25 -12.26
N PHE A 91 -10.33 13.22 -11.42
CA PHE A 91 -11.14 13.05 -10.23
C PHE A 91 -12.59 13.42 -10.56
N ASN A 92 -13.45 12.43 -10.72
CA ASN A 92 -14.87 12.66 -10.88
C ASN A 92 -15.45 13.16 -9.54
N PRO A 93 -15.96 14.41 -9.47
CA PRO A 93 -16.47 14.96 -8.22
C PRO A 93 -17.77 14.29 -7.76
N ASP A 94 -18.48 13.60 -8.65
CA ASP A 94 -19.76 12.96 -8.35
C ASP A 94 -19.68 11.44 -8.57
N ILE A 95 -19.16 10.77 -7.54
CA ILE A 95 -19.18 9.30 -7.42
C ILE A 95 -20.53 8.79 -6.88
N SER A 96 -21.39 9.67 -6.36
CA SER A 96 -22.68 9.27 -5.77
C SER A 96 -23.58 8.59 -6.81
N LYS A 97 -23.39 8.93 -8.08
CA LYS A 97 -24.03 8.23 -9.20
C LYS A 97 -23.68 6.74 -9.18
N ALA A 98 -22.40 6.38 -9.00
CA ALA A 98 -21.93 4.98 -8.94
C ALA A 98 -22.50 4.18 -7.77
N TYR A 99 -23.10 4.85 -6.78
CA TYR A 99 -23.69 4.20 -5.64
C TYR A 99 -24.91 3.37 -6.05
N ARG A 100 -24.85 2.08 -5.71
CA ARG A 100 -26.03 1.23 -5.59
C ARG A 100 -26.44 1.27 -4.12
N ASN A 101 -27.73 1.24 -3.82
CA ASN A 101 -28.22 1.02 -2.45
C ASN A 101 -27.85 -0.42 -2.04
N ILE A 102 -26.59 -0.62 -1.67
CA ILE A 102 -26.09 -1.84 -1.06
C ILE A 102 -26.22 -1.60 0.44
N GLU A 103 -27.01 -2.43 1.10
CA GLU A 103 -27.07 -2.43 2.55
C GLU A 103 -25.73 -2.94 3.08
N PHE A 104 -25.01 -2.06 3.76
CA PHE A 104 -23.84 -2.46 4.52
C PHE A 104 -24.29 -2.96 5.88
N ASP A 105 -23.69 -4.06 6.32
CA ASP A 105 -23.73 -4.43 7.73
C ASP A 105 -22.87 -3.41 8.50
N SER A 106 -23.55 -2.48 9.19
CA SER A 106 -22.91 -1.40 9.94
C SER A 106 -21.97 -1.94 11.02
N LEU A 107 -22.27 -3.10 11.60
CA LEU A 107 -21.44 -3.71 12.63
C LEU A 107 -20.11 -4.19 12.04
N ILE A 108 -20.16 -4.91 10.92
CA ILE A 108 -18.96 -5.39 10.23
C ILE A 108 -18.11 -4.21 9.75
N VAL A 109 -18.73 -3.17 9.17
CA VAL A 109 -18.01 -1.98 8.72
C VAL A 109 -17.32 -1.27 9.89
N ASN A 110 -18.02 -1.08 11.01
CA ASN A 110 -17.45 -0.46 12.21
C ASN A 110 -16.28 -1.28 12.77
N GLN A 111 -16.40 -2.60 12.80
CA GLN A 111 -15.30 -3.49 13.21
C GLN A 111 -14.08 -3.39 12.30
N ILE A 112 -14.29 -3.32 10.98
CA ILE A 112 -13.21 -3.15 10.00
C ILE A 112 -12.49 -1.80 10.20
N ILE A 113 -13.24 -0.73 10.43
CA ILE A 113 -12.68 0.62 10.67
C ILE A 113 -11.90 0.66 11.99
N ALA A 114 -12.46 0.15 13.08
CA ALA A 114 -11.78 0.10 14.37
C ALA A 114 -10.50 -0.75 14.32
N SER A 115 -10.58 -1.94 13.71
CA SER A 115 -9.43 -2.82 13.47
C SER A 115 -8.35 -2.13 12.65
N HIS A 116 -8.73 -1.33 11.65
CA HIS A 116 -7.78 -0.53 10.87
C HIS A 116 -7.01 0.47 11.75
N PHE A 117 -7.69 1.21 12.63
CA PHE A 117 -7.01 2.15 13.52
C PHE A 117 -5.99 1.45 14.43
N TYR A 118 -6.35 0.31 15.02
CA TYR A 118 -5.42 -0.46 15.86
C TYR A 118 -4.24 -1.04 15.08
N ARG A 119 -4.46 -1.50 13.85
CA ARG A 119 -3.38 -1.94 12.94
C ARG A 119 -2.40 -0.81 12.63
N GLN A 120 -2.89 0.41 12.48
CA GLN A 120 -2.06 1.61 12.27
C GLN A 120 -1.46 2.19 13.57
N GLY A 121 -1.73 1.58 14.74
CA GLY A 121 -1.25 2.06 16.03
C GLY A 121 -1.99 3.29 16.55
N LEU A 122 -3.10 3.66 15.93
CA LEU A 122 -3.94 4.79 16.30
C LEU A 122 -4.95 4.37 17.39
N PHE A 123 -4.44 3.91 18.53
CA PHE A 123 -5.26 3.32 19.60
C PHE A 123 -6.32 4.29 20.15
N GLU A 124 -5.95 5.55 20.39
CA GLU A 124 -6.88 6.56 20.92
C GLU A 124 -8.04 6.84 19.97
N VAL A 125 -7.76 6.90 18.65
CA VAL A 125 -8.78 7.10 17.61
C VAL A 125 -9.70 5.88 17.53
N GLY A 126 -9.14 4.68 17.60
CA GLY A 126 -9.91 3.44 17.66
C GLY A 126 -10.83 3.37 18.88
N ASP A 127 -10.31 3.73 20.05
CA ASP A 127 -11.06 3.73 21.32
C ASP A 127 -12.22 4.74 21.29
N CYS A 128 -11.97 5.95 20.75
CA CYS A 128 -13.01 6.96 20.54
C CYS A 128 -14.10 6.46 19.57
N PHE A 129 -13.69 5.93 18.43
CA PHE A 129 -14.61 5.43 17.40
C PHE A 129 -15.51 4.30 17.93
N ILE A 130 -14.95 3.35 18.67
CA ILE A 130 -15.71 2.27 19.30
C ILE A 130 -16.73 2.79 20.30
N THR A 131 -16.33 3.75 21.13
CA THR A 131 -17.20 4.33 22.15
C THR A 131 -18.42 5.01 21.52
N GLU A 132 -18.21 5.70 20.39
CA GLU A 132 -19.27 6.35 19.63
C GLU A 132 -20.13 5.36 18.84
N ALA A 133 -19.54 4.30 18.29
CA ALA A 133 -20.23 3.29 17.49
C ALA A 133 -21.11 2.33 18.33
N GLN A 134 -20.96 2.32 19.66
CA GLN A 134 -21.77 1.58 20.64
C GLN A 134 -21.86 0.05 20.43
N ASP A 135 -20.91 -0.59 19.73
CA ASP A 135 -20.95 -2.06 19.53
C ASP A 135 -19.58 -2.64 19.14
N ALA A 136 -18.77 -3.10 20.11
CA ALA A 136 -17.39 -3.48 19.79
C ALA A 136 -16.65 -4.48 20.71
N GLU A 137 -17.31 -5.53 21.17
CA GLU A 137 -16.60 -6.61 21.89
C GLU A 137 -15.44 -7.22 21.07
N ALA A 138 -15.66 -7.45 19.77
CA ALA A 138 -14.64 -7.97 18.86
C ALA A 138 -13.46 -6.99 18.63
N ALA A 139 -13.73 -5.68 18.65
CA ALA A 139 -12.70 -4.68 18.43
C ALA A 139 -11.82 -4.46 19.67
N VAL A 140 -12.37 -4.66 20.88
CA VAL A 140 -11.58 -4.65 22.14
C VAL A 140 -10.57 -5.81 22.16
N ALA A 141 -10.95 -6.99 21.67
CA ALA A 141 -10.01 -8.11 21.52
C ALA A 141 -8.89 -7.78 20.52
N MET A 142 -9.22 -7.12 19.40
CA MET A 142 -8.21 -6.69 18.42
C MET A 142 -7.27 -5.62 19.00
N ARG A 143 -7.80 -4.71 19.81
CA ARG A 143 -7.01 -3.68 20.49
C ARG A 143 -5.87 -4.28 21.32
N SER A 144 -6.17 -5.25 22.18
CA SER A 144 -5.16 -5.85 23.07
C SER A 144 -4.08 -6.61 22.30
N LEU A 145 -4.46 -7.32 21.24
CA LEU A 145 -3.53 -8.03 20.35
C LEU A 145 -2.58 -7.07 19.63
N PHE A 146 -3.11 -6.03 18.97
CA PHE A 146 -2.25 -5.05 18.30
C PHE A 146 -1.43 -4.23 19.30
N HIS A 147 -1.92 -4.02 20.53
CA HIS A 147 -1.12 -3.39 21.57
C HIS A 147 0.13 -4.23 21.92
N GLU A 148 0.00 -5.56 22.07
CA GLU A 148 1.15 -6.46 22.26
C GLU A 148 2.15 -6.35 21.10
N LEU A 149 1.66 -6.35 19.86
CA LEU A 149 2.52 -6.14 18.69
C LEU A 149 3.29 -4.81 18.79
N TYR A 150 2.60 -3.70 19.02
CA TYR A 150 3.23 -2.38 19.10
C TYR A 150 4.21 -2.27 20.27
N GLN A 151 3.96 -2.92 21.41
CA GLN A 151 4.96 -3.03 22.49
C GLN A 151 6.25 -3.70 22.01
N MET A 152 6.14 -4.78 21.23
CA MET A 152 7.32 -5.42 20.62
C MET A 152 8.00 -4.51 19.61
N LEU A 153 7.24 -3.84 18.75
CA LEU A 153 7.79 -2.94 17.72
C LEU A 153 8.54 -1.74 18.34
N GLU A 154 7.98 -1.11 19.37
CA GLU A 154 8.63 0.00 20.09
C GLU A 154 9.89 -0.45 20.84
N ALA A 155 9.86 -1.66 21.43
CA ALA A 155 11.05 -2.26 22.00
C ALA A 155 12.13 -2.47 20.92
N MET A 156 11.77 -3.00 19.75
CA MET A 156 12.70 -3.21 18.64
C MET A 156 13.29 -1.90 18.11
N LYS A 157 12.51 -0.82 18.01
CA LYS A 157 12.99 0.53 17.68
C LYS A 157 14.05 1.02 18.67
N SER A 158 13.83 0.75 19.96
CA SER A 158 14.79 1.01 21.04
C SER A 158 15.96 0.01 21.10
N ARG A 159 16.15 -0.78 20.04
CA ARG A 159 17.13 -1.87 19.92
C ARG A 159 16.95 -2.98 20.96
N ASN A 160 15.81 -3.09 21.62
CA ASN A 160 15.49 -4.17 22.54
C ASN A 160 14.74 -5.30 21.82
N LEU A 161 15.40 -6.45 21.63
CA LEU A 161 14.83 -7.62 20.96
C LEU A 161 14.18 -8.62 21.93
N GLU A 162 14.27 -8.40 23.24
CA GLU A 162 13.80 -9.35 24.26
C GLU A 162 12.30 -9.69 24.14
N PRO A 163 11.39 -8.71 23.97
CA PRO A 163 9.96 -9.03 23.80
C PRO A 163 9.69 -9.86 22.55
N ALA A 164 10.31 -9.50 21.41
CA ALA A 164 10.16 -10.22 20.15
C ALA A 164 10.73 -11.65 20.22
N LEU A 165 11.87 -11.84 20.89
CA LEU A 165 12.46 -13.16 21.14
C LEU A 165 11.56 -14.04 22.00
N LYS A 166 10.99 -13.47 23.08
CA LYS A 166 10.07 -14.20 23.96
C LYS A 166 8.80 -14.62 23.22
N TRP A 167 8.23 -13.73 22.42
CA TRP A 167 7.06 -14.01 21.59
C TRP A 167 7.37 -15.07 20.52
N ALA A 168 8.50 -14.97 19.83
CA ALA A 168 8.90 -15.94 18.82
C ALA A 168 9.17 -17.34 19.42
N ALA A 169 9.75 -17.40 20.63
CA ALA A 169 9.94 -18.65 21.34
C ALA A 169 8.61 -19.27 21.80
N ALA A 170 7.66 -18.46 22.30
CA ALA A 170 6.33 -18.94 22.69
C ALA A 170 5.52 -19.48 21.50
N ASN A 171 5.76 -18.96 20.29
CA ASN A 171 5.07 -19.34 19.07
C ASN A 171 5.91 -20.22 18.12
N SER A 172 7.02 -20.80 18.60
CA SER A 172 8.03 -21.46 17.74
C SER A 172 7.46 -22.59 16.89
N ASN A 173 6.56 -23.40 17.45
CA ASN A 173 5.97 -24.54 16.74
C ASN A 173 5.08 -24.07 15.59
N LYS A 174 4.20 -23.09 15.85
CA LYS A 174 3.31 -22.51 14.84
C LYS A 174 4.09 -21.78 13.74
N LEU A 175 5.16 -21.08 14.10
CA LEU A 175 6.05 -20.43 13.13
C LEU A 175 6.72 -21.47 12.20
N LYS A 176 7.17 -22.60 12.75
CA LYS A 176 7.76 -23.70 11.96
C LYS A 176 6.75 -24.38 11.05
N GLU A 177 5.53 -24.63 11.53
CA GLU A 177 4.44 -25.19 10.72
C GLU A 177 4.11 -24.29 9.52
N ASN A 178 4.18 -22.97 9.72
CA ASN A 178 4.00 -21.98 8.66
C ASN A 178 5.27 -21.77 7.78
N GLY A 179 6.35 -22.52 8.01
CA GLY A 179 7.61 -22.39 7.27
C GLY A 179 8.33 -21.05 7.48
N SER A 180 8.10 -20.37 8.62
CA SER A 180 8.71 -19.07 8.92
C SER A 180 10.05 -19.19 9.62
N ASP A 181 11.05 -18.48 9.11
CA ASP A 181 12.39 -18.35 9.70
C ASP A 181 12.52 -17.18 10.69
N LEU A 182 11.41 -16.54 11.05
CA LEU A 182 11.40 -15.31 11.84
C LEU A 182 12.20 -15.44 13.15
N GLN A 183 12.05 -16.55 13.87
CA GLN A 183 12.77 -16.78 15.11
C GLN A 183 14.30 -16.74 14.91
N LEU A 184 14.80 -17.38 13.86
CA LEU A 184 16.23 -17.34 13.51
C LEU A 184 16.67 -15.93 13.13
N ARG A 185 15.85 -15.20 12.36
CA ARG A 185 16.16 -13.82 11.94
C ARG A 185 16.25 -12.86 13.13
N ILE A 186 15.40 -13.00 14.15
CA ILE A 186 15.48 -12.20 15.38
C ILE A 186 16.75 -12.57 16.16
N HIS A 187 17.08 -13.87 16.30
CA HIS A 187 18.33 -14.29 16.95
C HIS A 187 19.57 -13.77 16.20
N HIS A 188 19.53 -13.70 14.87
CA HIS A 188 20.58 -13.12 14.04
C HIS A 188 20.78 -11.63 14.36
N LEU A 189 19.72 -10.82 14.43
CA LEU A 189 19.84 -9.42 14.84
C LEU A 189 20.45 -9.27 16.24
N GLN A 190 20.04 -10.13 17.18
CA GLN A 190 20.59 -10.11 18.54
C GLN A 190 22.08 -10.49 18.55
N PHE A 191 22.49 -11.49 17.78
CA PHE A 191 23.89 -11.88 17.64
C PHE A 191 24.74 -10.74 17.06
N VAL A 192 24.30 -10.11 15.97
CA VAL A 192 25.00 -8.95 15.37
C VAL A 192 25.09 -7.79 16.34
N LYS A 193 24.00 -7.50 17.08
CA LYS A 193 24.00 -6.47 18.13
C LYS A 193 25.03 -6.76 19.23
N ILE A 194 25.19 -8.01 19.66
CA ILE A 194 26.21 -8.39 20.65
C ILE A 194 27.61 -8.20 20.06
N LEU A 195 27.85 -8.62 18.81
CA LEU A 195 29.15 -8.38 18.15
C LEU A 195 29.50 -6.89 18.03
N GLN A 196 28.53 -6.05 17.70
CA GLN A 196 28.74 -4.60 17.58
C GLN A 196 29.18 -3.95 18.89
N LYS A 197 28.88 -4.57 20.05
CA LYS A 197 29.37 -4.11 21.36
C LYS A 197 30.82 -4.52 21.65
N GLY A 198 31.45 -5.32 20.79
CA GLY A 198 32.83 -5.80 20.93
C GLY A 198 32.97 -7.13 21.69
N SER A 199 31.88 -7.73 22.17
CA SER A 199 31.93 -8.94 22.99
C SER A 199 31.92 -10.23 22.15
N ARG A 200 33.09 -10.66 21.64
CA ARG A 200 33.22 -11.95 20.90
C ARG A 200 32.74 -13.15 21.72
N ASP A 201 33.15 -13.24 22.98
CA ASP A 201 32.83 -14.39 23.83
C ASP A 201 31.33 -14.47 24.16
N GLU A 202 30.69 -13.33 24.40
CA GLU A 202 29.25 -13.27 24.62
C GLU A 202 28.47 -13.66 23.37
N ALA A 203 28.91 -13.20 22.19
CA ALA A 203 28.29 -13.56 20.92
C ALA A 203 28.42 -15.07 20.64
N LEU A 204 29.60 -15.65 20.89
CA LEU A 204 29.84 -17.08 20.72
C LEU A 204 28.99 -17.91 21.70
N LYS A 205 28.89 -17.47 22.97
CA LYS A 205 28.01 -18.09 23.96
C LYS A 205 26.55 -18.03 23.51
N TYR A 206 26.09 -16.88 23.03
CA TYR A 206 24.73 -16.71 22.52
C TYR A 206 24.42 -17.64 21.34
N ALA A 207 25.33 -17.73 20.39
CA ALA A 207 25.19 -18.60 19.21
C ALA A 207 25.07 -20.08 19.60
N ARG A 208 25.92 -20.57 20.51
CA ARG A 208 25.89 -21.96 20.98
C ARG A 208 24.56 -22.32 21.63
N THR A 209 23.96 -21.40 22.37
CA THR A 209 22.67 -21.63 23.04
C THR A 209 21.49 -21.58 22.08
N ASN A 210 21.46 -20.62 21.13
CA ASN A 210 20.26 -20.31 20.38
C ASN A 210 20.24 -20.82 18.92
N PHE A 211 21.40 -21.10 18.31
CA PHE A 211 21.45 -21.52 16.90
C PHE A 211 21.43 -23.04 16.70
N ALA A 212 21.69 -23.83 17.75
CA ALA A 212 21.79 -25.29 17.64
C ALA A 212 20.52 -25.93 17.04
N SER A 213 19.34 -25.45 17.42
CA SER A 213 18.05 -25.96 16.92
C SER A 213 17.76 -25.63 15.45
N PHE A 214 18.52 -24.71 14.84
CA PHE A 214 18.34 -24.28 13.45
C PHE A 214 19.40 -24.85 12.50
N ALA A 215 20.40 -25.56 13.03
CA ALA A 215 21.53 -26.08 12.25
C ALA A 215 21.11 -27.05 11.14
N GLY A 216 20.04 -27.82 11.33
CA GLY A 216 19.56 -28.78 10.31
C GLY A 216 19.16 -28.12 8.98
N ASN A 217 18.53 -26.93 9.04
CA ASN A 217 17.95 -26.28 7.85
C ASN A 217 18.70 -25.00 7.44
N HIS A 218 19.46 -24.37 8.36
CA HIS A 218 20.07 -23.05 8.13
C HIS A 218 21.58 -23.01 8.40
N MET A 219 22.28 -24.14 8.28
CA MET A 219 23.71 -24.21 8.59
C MET A 219 24.56 -23.19 7.83
N ALA A 220 24.25 -22.95 6.54
CA ALA A 220 24.98 -22.00 5.72
C ALA A 220 24.85 -20.55 6.24
N GLU A 221 23.70 -20.17 6.78
CA GLU A 221 23.51 -18.85 7.40
C GLU A 221 24.26 -18.76 8.72
N ILE A 222 24.17 -19.79 9.56
CA ILE A 222 24.91 -19.87 10.83
C ILE A 222 26.42 -19.78 10.61
N GLN A 223 26.96 -20.44 9.59
CA GLN A 223 28.39 -20.36 9.23
C GLN A 223 28.82 -18.93 8.86
N LYS A 224 27.99 -18.16 8.15
CA LYS A 224 28.26 -16.75 7.85
C LYS A 224 28.32 -15.92 9.14
N LEU A 225 27.41 -16.17 10.08
CA LEU A 225 27.43 -15.52 11.41
C LEU A 225 28.69 -15.87 12.20
N MET A 226 29.11 -17.14 12.16
CA MET A 226 30.35 -17.56 12.81
C MET A 226 31.57 -16.90 12.16
N GLY A 227 31.57 -16.72 10.84
CA GLY A 227 32.60 -15.98 10.11
C GLY A 227 32.72 -14.52 10.54
N CYS A 228 31.63 -13.88 10.97
CA CYS A 228 31.65 -12.50 11.48
C CYS A 228 32.53 -12.34 12.73
N LEU A 229 32.67 -13.39 13.55
CA LEU A 229 33.49 -13.35 14.77
C LEU A 229 34.96 -13.01 14.46
N LEU A 230 35.48 -13.45 13.30
CA LEU A 230 36.85 -13.16 12.85
C LEU A 230 37.09 -11.66 12.60
N TYR A 231 36.02 -10.90 12.39
CA TYR A 231 36.06 -9.49 12.05
C TYR A 231 35.48 -8.58 13.13
N SER A 232 35.28 -9.05 14.37
CA SER A 232 34.55 -8.25 15.41
C SER A 232 35.01 -6.81 15.55
N ASP A 233 36.32 -6.56 15.38
CA ASP A 233 36.94 -5.25 15.57
C ASP A 233 36.87 -4.36 14.31
N ARG A 234 36.52 -4.96 13.16
CA ARG A 234 36.43 -4.32 11.84
C ARG A 234 35.21 -4.83 11.05
N LEU A 235 34.07 -4.96 11.72
CA LEU A 235 32.90 -5.62 11.12
C LEU A 235 32.36 -4.85 9.90
N HIS A 236 32.51 -3.53 9.90
CA HIS A 236 32.11 -2.64 8.81
C HIS A 236 32.96 -2.81 7.53
N GLU A 237 34.20 -3.27 7.64
CA GLU A 237 35.10 -3.53 6.51
C GLU A 237 35.06 -5.00 6.07
N SER A 238 34.26 -5.81 6.76
CA SER A 238 34.20 -7.25 6.50
C SER A 238 33.32 -7.57 5.27
N PRO A 239 33.47 -8.77 4.67
CA PRO A 239 32.53 -9.28 3.67
C PRO A 239 31.07 -9.36 4.16
N TYR A 240 30.86 -9.26 5.48
CA TYR A 240 29.56 -9.38 6.13
C TYR A 240 28.94 -8.02 6.51
N ALA A 241 29.49 -6.90 6.03
CA ALA A 241 29.01 -5.55 6.35
C ALA A 241 27.50 -5.35 6.08
N HIS A 242 26.95 -6.03 5.07
CA HIS A 242 25.51 -6.01 4.78
C HIS A 242 24.62 -6.51 5.94
N LEU A 243 25.13 -7.37 6.82
CA LEU A 243 24.42 -7.86 8.00
C LEU A 243 24.20 -6.76 9.06
N LEU A 244 25.03 -5.72 9.03
CA LEU A 244 24.92 -4.55 9.91
C LEU A 244 23.92 -3.50 9.42
N SER A 245 23.39 -3.68 8.21
CA SER A 245 22.50 -2.69 7.62
C SER A 245 21.28 -2.42 8.51
N PRO A 246 20.94 -1.14 8.78
CA PRO A 246 19.71 -0.81 9.49
C PRO A 246 18.45 -1.40 8.85
N THR A 247 18.46 -1.58 7.52
CA THR A 247 17.35 -2.19 6.75
C THR A 247 16.99 -3.61 7.19
N ASN A 248 17.92 -4.34 7.82
CA ASN A 248 17.64 -5.68 8.34
C ASN A 248 16.66 -5.61 9.51
N TRP A 249 16.70 -4.53 10.31
CA TRP A 249 15.75 -4.33 11.40
C TRP A 249 14.34 -4.04 10.87
N ASP A 250 14.23 -3.23 9.82
CA ASP A 250 12.95 -2.95 9.17
C ASP A 250 12.36 -4.22 8.55
N THR A 251 13.22 -5.03 7.91
CA THR A 251 12.82 -6.30 7.29
C THR A 251 12.29 -7.29 8.32
N VAL A 252 13.01 -7.49 9.44
CA VAL A 252 12.56 -8.38 10.53
C VAL A 252 11.34 -7.83 11.24
N THR A 253 11.21 -6.51 11.37
CA THR A 253 10.01 -5.86 11.93
C THR A 253 8.78 -6.13 11.05
N ASN A 254 8.91 -5.97 9.73
CA ASN A 254 7.82 -6.25 8.79
C ASN A 254 7.45 -7.73 8.79
N GLU A 255 8.44 -8.62 8.84
CA GLU A 255 8.21 -10.07 8.94
C GLU A 255 7.54 -10.45 10.26
N LEU A 256 7.94 -9.82 11.39
CA LEU A 256 7.28 -10.00 12.68
C LEU A 256 5.81 -9.62 12.60
N THR A 257 5.49 -8.45 12.05
CA THR A 257 4.10 -8.00 11.86
C THR A 257 3.30 -8.96 10.98
N ARG A 258 3.91 -9.45 9.89
CA ARG A 258 3.29 -10.44 9.00
C ARG A 258 2.97 -11.74 9.72
N GLN A 259 3.94 -12.32 10.42
CA GLN A 259 3.73 -13.58 11.14
C GLN A 259 2.77 -13.39 12.31
N PHE A 260 2.81 -12.26 12.99
CA PHE A 260 1.84 -11.92 14.04
C PHE A 260 0.41 -11.96 13.50
N CYS A 261 0.13 -11.26 12.40
CA CYS A 261 -1.19 -11.30 11.74
C CYS A 261 -1.58 -12.72 11.30
N ASN A 262 -0.65 -13.45 10.67
CA ASN A 262 -0.91 -14.81 10.21
C ASN A 262 -1.31 -15.75 11.36
N LEU A 263 -0.62 -15.68 12.50
CA LEU A 263 -0.92 -16.51 13.68
C LEU A 263 -2.26 -16.16 14.32
N LEU A 264 -2.77 -14.95 14.12
CA LEU A 264 -4.11 -14.54 14.52
C LEU A 264 -5.20 -14.93 13.52
N GLY A 265 -4.84 -15.58 12.40
CA GLY A 265 -5.77 -15.86 11.31
C GLY A 265 -6.24 -14.59 10.60
N GLN A 266 -5.44 -13.53 10.66
CA GLN A 266 -5.75 -12.22 10.13
C GLN A 266 -4.88 -11.92 8.91
N SER A 267 -5.43 -11.19 7.94
CA SER A 267 -4.63 -10.67 6.83
C SER A 267 -3.56 -9.70 7.34
N TYR A 268 -2.38 -9.72 6.72
CA TYR A 268 -1.35 -8.72 6.97
C TYR A 268 -1.84 -7.31 6.61
N GLU A 269 -2.37 -7.16 5.39
CA GLU A 269 -3.01 -5.94 4.94
C GLU A 269 -4.35 -5.73 5.63
N SER A 270 -4.68 -4.47 5.92
CA SER A 270 -5.96 -4.12 6.51
C SER A 270 -7.10 -4.36 5.50
N PRO A 271 -8.20 -5.04 5.88
CA PRO A 271 -9.36 -5.22 5.01
C PRO A 271 -9.87 -3.88 4.47
N LEU A 272 -9.94 -2.83 5.30
CA LEU A 272 -10.32 -1.49 4.87
C LEU A 272 -9.45 -0.96 3.72
N SER A 273 -8.12 -1.06 3.85
CA SER A 273 -7.16 -0.59 2.86
C SER A 273 -7.30 -1.38 1.56
N ALA A 274 -7.44 -2.70 1.65
CA ALA A 274 -7.65 -3.57 0.50
C ALA A 274 -8.97 -3.23 -0.23
N THR A 275 -10.06 -3.03 0.52
CA THR A 275 -11.37 -2.64 -0.05
C THR A 275 -11.32 -1.28 -0.73
N ILE A 276 -10.67 -0.28 -0.13
CA ILE A 276 -10.51 1.04 -0.73
C ILE A 276 -9.65 0.95 -2.00
N ALA A 277 -8.54 0.22 -1.96
CA ALA A 277 -7.66 0.04 -3.12
C ALA A 277 -8.38 -0.66 -4.29
N ALA A 278 -9.09 -1.76 -4.02
CA ALA A 278 -9.93 -2.44 -5.00
C ALA A 278 -11.03 -1.51 -5.54
N GLY A 279 -11.66 -0.73 -4.67
CA GLY A 279 -12.68 0.26 -5.03
C GLY A 279 -12.15 1.34 -5.98
N ILE A 280 -10.93 1.84 -5.75
CA ILE A 280 -10.26 2.80 -6.63
C ILE A 280 -10.03 2.20 -8.03
N GLN A 281 -9.66 0.92 -8.12
CA GLN A 281 -9.51 0.24 -9.41
C GLN A 281 -10.85 -0.01 -10.11
N GLY A 282 -11.87 -0.41 -9.36
CA GLY A 282 -13.19 -0.75 -9.90
C GLY A 282 -14.09 0.44 -10.23
N LEU A 283 -13.85 1.60 -9.62
CA LEU A 283 -14.71 2.78 -9.78
C LEU A 283 -14.76 3.35 -11.22
N PRO A 284 -13.65 3.50 -11.97
CA PRO A 284 -13.73 4.05 -13.32
C PRO A 284 -14.56 3.20 -14.29
N PRO A 285 -14.45 1.85 -14.34
CA PRO A 285 -15.38 1.01 -15.09
C PRO A 285 -16.85 1.20 -14.69
N LEU A 286 -17.14 1.29 -13.39
CA LEU A 286 -18.50 1.50 -12.88
C LEU A 286 -19.08 2.83 -13.36
N LEU A 287 -18.31 3.92 -13.28
CA LEU A 287 -18.73 5.25 -13.75
C LEU A 287 -18.99 5.27 -15.27
N LYS A 288 -18.17 4.59 -16.06
CA LYS A 288 -18.38 4.45 -17.51
C LYS A 288 -19.65 3.67 -17.81
N PHE A 289 -19.82 2.52 -17.16
CA PHE A 289 -21.00 1.67 -17.34
C PHE A 289 -22.29 2.42 -17.03
N MET A 290 -22.28 3.22 -15.97
CA MET A 290 -23.42 4.06 -15.63
C MET A 290 -23.77 5.14 -16.65
N THR A 291 -22.77 5.71 -17.32
CA THR A 291 -23.01 6.67 -18.39
C THR A 291 -23.76 6.01 -19.54
N VAL A 292 -23.47 4.73 -19.82
CA VAL A 292 -24.19 3.91 -20.82
C VAL A 292 -25.61 3.57 -20.34
N MET A 293 -25.78 3.30 -19.04
CA MET A 293 -27.08 3.00 -18.43
C MET A 293 -27.91 4.25 -18.10
N ALA A 294 -27.49 5.43 -18.56
CA ALA A 294 -28.24 6.67 -18.36
C ALA A 294 -29.66 6.54 -18.95
N GLY A 295 -30.68 6.65 -18.09
CA GLY A 295 -32.09 6.46 -18.45
C GLY A 295 -32.70 5.12 -18.00
N LYS A 296 -31.89 4.14 -17.60
CA LYS A 296 -32.33 2.81 -17.14
C LYS A 296 -32.04 2.57 -15.65
N LYS A 297 -32.38 3.54 -14.80
CA LYS A 297 -32.08 3.49 -13.35
C LYS A 297 -32.65 2.27 -12.64
N HIS A 298 -33.88 1.86 -13.01
CA HIS A 298 -34.52 0.70 -12.40
C HIS A 298 -33.80 -0.62 -12.73
N GLU A 299 -33.35 -0.80 -13.98
CA GLU A 299 -32.53 -1.96 -14.37
C GLU A 299 -31.19 -1.96 -13.63
N TRP A 300 -30.55 -0.79 -13.46
CA TRP A 300 -29.30 -0.67 -12.71
C TRP A 300 -29.46 -1.07 -11.23
N GLN A 301 -30.56 -0.68 -10.59
CA GLN A 301 -30.83 -0.97 -9.18
C GLN A 301 -31.22 -2.43 -8.93
N SER A 302 -31.86 -3.10 -9.89
CA SER A 302 -32.29 -4.50 -9.75
C SER A 302 -31.24 -5.53 -10.19
N MET A 303 -30.18 -5.11 -10.89
CA MET A 303 -29.08 -5.99 -11.33
C MET A 303 -28.26 -6.52 -10.15
N LYS A 304 -28.39 -7.83 -9.86
CA LYS A 304 -27.58 -8.53 -8.85
C LYS A 304 -26.09 -8.61 -9.20
N GLN A 305 -25.76 -8.63 -10.49
CA GLN A 305 -24.39 -8.73 -10.99
C GLN A 305 -24.13 -7.68 -12.08
N LEU A 306 -22.86 -7.32 -12.27
CA LEU A 306 -22.45 -6.47 -13.37
C LEU A 306 -22.37 -7.30 -14.65
N PRO A 307 -22.83 -6.77 -15.81
CA PRO A 307 -22.78 -7.50 -17.08
C PRO A 307 -21.37 -7.54 -17.68
N VAL A 308 -20.45 -6.72 -17.17
CA VAL A 308 -19.04 -6.66 -17.60
C VAL A 308 -18.18 -6.94 -16.37
N PRO A 309 -17.15 -7.80 -16.47
CA PRO A 309 -16.23 -8.02 -15.38
C PRO A 309 -15.46 -6.73 -15.05
N VAL A 310 -15.31 -6.46 -13.77
CA VAL A 310 -14.37 -5.45 -13.29
C VAL A 310 -13.04 -6.17 -13.07
N GLU A 311 -12.11 -5.97 -14.00
CA GLU A 311 -10.77 -6.54 -13.90
C GLU A 311 -10.02 -5.83 -12.76
N LEU A 312 -9.82 -6.56 -11.67
CA LEU A 312 -8.96 -6.17 -10.56
C LEU A 312 -7.62 -6.89 -10.67
N ASP A 313 -6.57 -6.26 -10.17
CA ASP A 313 -5.24 -6.87 -10.12
C ASP A 313 -5.22 -8.15 -9.28
N LYS A 314 -4.26 -9.03 -9.56
CA LYS A 314 -4.12 -10.35 -8.92
C LYS A 314 -4.02 -10.28 -7.39
N GLU A 315 -3.55 -9.16 -6.85
CA GLU A 315 -3.45 -8.93 -5.42
C GLU A 315 -4.80 -8.88 -4.69
N PHE A 316 -5.91 -8.67 -5.41
CA PHE A 316 -7.27 -8.70 -4.86
C PHE A 316 -7.98 -10.05 -5.04
N GLN A 317 -7.28 -11.06 -5.56
CA GLN A 317 -7.81 -12.41 -5.79
C GLN A 317 -7.48 -13.30 -4.60
N PHE A 318 -8.28 -13.19 -3.53
CA PHE A 318 -8.03 -13.88 -2.25
C PHE A 318 -8.48 -15.34 -2.23
N HIS A 319 -9.40 -15.74 -3.12
CA HIS A 319 -10.00 -17.06 -3.12
C HIS A 319 -9.95 -17.68 -4.51
N SER A 320 -9.68 -18.97 -4.57
CA SER A 320 -9.80 -19.76 -5.79
C SER A 320 -11.27 -19.80 -6.22
N VAL A 321 -11.52 -19.44 -7.46
CA VAL A 321 -12.86 -19.51 -8.07
C VAL A 321 -12.84 -20.53 -9.20
N PHE A 322 -13.79 -21.45 -9.20
CA PHE A 322 -13.99 -22.37 -10.32
C PHE A 322 -15.21 -21.93 -11.13
N VAL A 323 -15.05 -21.85 -12.45
CA VAL A 323 -16.15 -21.64 -13.39
C VAL A 323 -16.37 -22.92 -14.16
N CYS A 324 -17.58 -23.48 -14.06
CA CYS A 324 -17.91 -24.71 -14.76
C CYS A 324 -17.82 -24.48 -16.27
N PRO A 325 -17.02 -25.24 -16.99
CA PRO A 325 -16.78 -24.93 -18.39
C PRO A 325 -17.95 -25.39 -19.30
N VAL A 326 -18.89 -26.18 -18.77
CA VAL A 326 -20.15 -26.56 -19.46
C VAL A 326 -21.24 -25.52 -19.25
N THR A 327 -21.53 -25.13 -18.01
CA THR A 327 -22.59 -24.14 -17.75
C THR A 327 -22.13 -22.70 -17.89
N LYS A 328 -20.80 -22.47 -17.88
CA LYS A 328 -20.15 -21.15 -17.82
C LYS A 328 -20.57 -20.34 -16.59
N GLU A 329 -20.96 -21.05 -15.52
CA GLU A 329 -21.37 -20.48 -14.24
C GLU A 329 -20.30 -20.76 -13.18
N GLN A 330 -20.09 -19.80 -12.29
CA GLN A 330 -19.23 -19.96 -11.12
C GLN A 330 -19.79 -21.04 -10.17
N SER A 331 -18.91 -21.87 -9.59
CA SER A 331 -19.30 -22.84 -8.57
C SER A 331 -19.76 -22.16 -7.29
N THR A 332 -20.68 -22.81 -6.58
CA THR A 332 -21.17 -22.39 -5.26
C THR A 332 -21.10 -23.55 -4.27
N ASP A 333 -21.35 -23.32 -2.99
CA ASP A 333 -21.39 -24.39 -1.98
C ASP A 333 -22.45 -25.46 -2.30
N ASP A 334 -23.59 -25.05 -2.87
CA ASP A 334 -24.65 -25.94 -3.34
C ASP A 334 -24.34 -26.61 -4.69
N ASN A 335 -23.44 -26.01 -5.47
CA ASN A 335 -23.02 -26.48 -6.78
C ASN A 335 -21.47 -26.52 -6.90
N PRO A 336 -20.81 -27.37 -6.09
CA PRO A 336 -19.37 -27.33 -5.98
C PRO A 336 -18.69 -27.94 -7.21
N PRO A 337 -17.41 -27.63 -7.44
CA PRO A 337 -16.59 -28.33 -8.42
C PRO A 337 -16.41 -29.80 -8.00
N MET A 338 -16.62 -30.71 -8.95
CA MET A 338 -16.51 -32.15 -8.76
C MET A 338 -15.43 -32.69 -9.70
N LEU A 339 -14.40 -33.30 -9.11
CA LEU A 339 -13.34 -34.01 -9.81
C LEU A 339 -13.87 -35.36 -10.30
N MET A 340 -13.81 -35.58 -11.60
CA MET A 340 -14.15 -36.85 -12.25
C MET A 340 -12.96 -37.81 -12.23
N SER A 341 -13.20 -39.11 -12.44
CA SER A 341 -12.15 -40.14 -12.46
C SER A 341 -11.10 -39.93 -13.57
N CYS A 342 -11.44 -39.20 -14.63
CA CYS A 342 -10.51 -38.81 -15.69
C CYS A 342 -9.64 -37.58 -15.37
N GLY A 343 -9.80 -36.96 -14.19
CA GLY A 343 -9.04 -35.78 -13.76
C GLY A 343 -9.64 -34.43 -14.18
N HIS A 344 -10.65 -34.41 -15.05
CA HIS A 344 -11.39 -33.18 -15.38
C HIS A 344 -12.39 -32.82 -14.28
N VAL A 345 -12.72 -31.53 -14.20
CA VAL A 345 -13.60 -30.97 -13.16
C VAL A 345 -14.85 -30.35 -13.80
N LEU A 346 -16.03 -30.65 -13.25
CA LEU A 346 -17.31 -30.05 -13.62
C LEU A 346 -18.11 -29.72 -12.36
N CYS A 347 -19.02 -28.77 -12.43
CA CYS A 347 -19.91 -28.53 -11.29
C CYS A 347 -20.92 -29.68 -11.08
N LYS A 348 -21.29 -29.92 -9.81
CA LYS A 348 -22.23 -30.99 -9.39
C LYS A 348 -23.53 -31.01 -10.19
N GLN A 349 -24.14 -29.86 -10.45
CA GLN A 349 -25.37 -29.76 -11.24
C GLN A 349 -25.16 -30.16 -12.71
N SER A 350 -23.99 -29.88 -13.30
CA SER A 350 -23.66 -30.30 -14.66
C SER A 350 -23.55 -31.81 -14.75
N ILE A 351 -22.86 -32.44 -13.80
CA ILE A 351 -22.77 -33.90 -13.68
C ILE A 351 -24.17 -34.51 -13.54
N ASN A 352 -24.98 -33.98 -12.61
CA ASN A 352 -26.35 -34.47 -12.39
C ASN A 352 -27.23 -34.33 -13.63
N LYS A 353 -27.09 -33.25 -14.42
CA LYS A 353 -27.84 -33.08 -15.67
C LYS A 353 -27.39 -34.09 -16.73
N MET A 354 -26.10 -34.40 -16.81
CA MET A 354 -25.55 -35.36 -17.77
C MET A 354 -25.87 -36.82 -17.40
N SER A 355 -26.11 -37.12 -16.12
CA SER A 355 -26.48 -38.46 -15.63
C SER A 355 -28.00 -38.69 -15.52
N LYS A 356 -28.85 -37.73 -15.91
CA LYS A 356 -30.31 -37.77 -15.65
C LYS A 356 -31.11 -38.77 -16.49
N ASN A 357 -30.51 -39.40 -17.51
CA ASN A 357 -31.20 -40.35 -18.39
C ASN A 357 -31.21 -41.80 -17.87
N GLY A 358 -31.26 -42.00 -16.55
CA GLY A 358 -31.30 -43.34 -15.92
C GLY A 358 -29.94 -44.08 -15.90
N SER A 359 -28.90 -43.51 -16.50
CA SER A 359 -27.54 -44.03 -16.46
C SER A 359 -26.73 -43.34 -15.36
N LYS A 360 -26.11 -44.13 -14.48
CA LYS A 360 -25.11 -43.63 -13.51
C LYS A 360 -23.84 -43.14 -14.22
N THR A 361 -23.65 -43.52 -15.48
CA THR A 361 -22.49 -43.14 -16.29
C THR A 361 -22.84 -42.10 -17.34
N PHE A 362 -21.89 -41.19 -17.60
CA PHE A 362 -21.98 -40.17 -18.65
C PHE A 362 -20.60 -39.96 -19.31
N LYS A 363 -20.57 -39.45 -20.54
CA LYS A 363 -19.31 -39.13 -21.22
C LYS A 363 -18.75 -37.80 -20.77
N CYS A 364 -17.46 -37.75 -20.45
CA CYS A 364 -16.78 -36.50 -20.18
C CYS A 364 -16.83 -35.59 -21.42
N PRO A 365 -17.12 -34.28 -21.28
CA PRO A 365 -17.15 -33.36 -22.42
C PRO A 365 -15.76 -33.02 -22.98
N TYR A 366 -14.69 -33.34 -22.26
CA TYR A 366 -13.30 -33.03 -22.64
C TYR A 366 -12.49 -34.25 -23.07
N CYS A 367 -12.98 -35.47 -22.84
CA CYS A 367 -12.25 -36.69 -23.16
C CYS A 367 -13.21 -37.85 -23.41
N PRO A 368 -12.77 -38.93 -24.09
CA PRO A 368 -13.66 -40.04 -24.45
C PRO A 368 -14.04 -40.95 -23.26
N THR A 369 -13.57 -40.68 -22.05
CA THR A 369 -13.79 -41.52 -20.87
C THR A 369 -15.24 -41.45 -20.39
N ASP A 370 -15.84 -42.61 -20.14
CA ASP A 370 -17.12 -42.75 -19.43
C ASP A 370 -16.90 -42.60 -17.93
N ILE A 371 -17.68 -41.72 -17.30
CA ILE A 371 -17.56 -41.33 -15.90
C ILE A 371 -18.77 -41.84 -15.14
N ASP A 372 -18.54 -42.58 -14.05
CA ASP A 372 -19.56 -42.88 -13.06
C ASP A 372 -19.76 -41.68 -12.12
N SER A 373 -20.96 -41.11 -12.09
CA SER A 373 -21.28 -39.94 -11.28
C SER A 373 -21.10 -40.18 -9.78
N THR A 374 -21.18 -41.43 -9.32
CA THR A 374 -20.97 -41.80 -7.91
C THR A 374 -19.50 -41.78 -7.49
N GLN A 375 -18.58 -41.86 -8.45
CA GLN A 375 -17.13 -41.80 -8.19
C GLN A 375 -16.57 -40.37 -8.24
N CYS A 376 -17.39 -39.39 -8.63
CA CYS A 376 -16.98 -38.00 -8.67
C CYS A 376 -16.85 -37.46 -7.24
N ARG A 377 -15.71 -36.85 -6.93
CA ARG A 377 -15.41 -36.32 -5.59
C ARG A 377 -15.44 -34.80 -5.63
N GLN A 378 -15.97 -34.18 -4.59
CA GLN A 378 -15.88 -32.73 -4.46
C GLN A 378 -14.41 -32.32 -4.39
N LEU A 379 -14.04 -31.35 -5.22
CA LEU A 379 -12.72 -30.74 -5.23
C LEU A 379 -12.72 -29.56 -4.24
N ILE A 380 -11.76 -29.56 -3.33
CA ILE A 380 -11.54 -28.49 -2.35
C ILE A 380 -10.19 -27.86 -2.70
N PHE A 381 -10.18 -26.57 -3.01
CA PHE A 381 -9.01 -25.79 -3.40
C PHE A 381 -8.41 -25.02 -2.23
#